data_AF-A0A662Q0W7-F1
#
_entry.id   AF-A0A662Q0W7-F1
#
_cell.length_a   1.000
_cell.length_b   1.000
_cell.length_c   1.000
_cell.angle_alpha   90.00
_cell.angle_beta   90.00
_cell.angle_gamma   90.00
#
_symmetry.space_group_name_H-M   'P 1'
#
loop_
_entity.id
_entity.type
_entity.pdbx_description
1 polymer ?
#
loop_
_entity_poly.entity_id
_entity_poly.type
_entity_poly.pdbx_seq_one_letter_code
_entity_poly.pdbx_strand_id
1 'polypeptide(L)'
;MEKVLGKRLGRRAALGKLAKIGIGVGAAAIAAGVGTYLALTIRPAKPVEKKVSVAVFEWGFGTHTIADDILWGCEHAGSVLGIDVEPLEVNMFKREEAVTALRSAAESGKYDLIVGCHDGFREWIELLAPDYPDQLWLCHDAGAKTKDLPNVAYTMFKQNEGSFLVGILAAKLTKTKTVGYLGHLDIPILHDFAEGYKAGVHYVDPEIEIIEEYTGDPIDAAKMKMYALHQFERGVDIVFVAGFLAGLGAYEAGREQNKLLIGVDIDQCGWFPDHMVASMLKNVGLLGLTITLKNFQEGKMEFDGSIYIFGPEVVHPCDMGRGNCRSRIAKELVTSEIREMIDDAKKKIVNKEIKVPGAMPWSEYEPGAKKFPIKL
;
A
#
# COMPACT_ATOMS: atom_id res chain seq x y z
N MET A 1 9.21 17.46 29.03
CA MET A 1 9.87 18.44 29.92
C MET A 1 10.17 19.70 29.10
N GLU A 2 9.19 20.46 28.66
CA GLU A 2 8.54 21.55 29.39
C GLU A 2 9.38 22.24 30.49
N LYS A 3 9.47 23.57 30.33
CA LYS A 3 9.86 24.64 31.28
C LYS A 3 11.34 24.90 31.54
N VAL A 4 11.86 25.89 30.79
CA VAL A 4 12.59 27.03 31.39
C VAL A 4 12.03 28.34 30.80
N LEU A 5 11.10 28.97 31.55
CA LEU A 5 10.84 30.42 31.48
C LEU A 5 12.11 31.15 31.96
N GLY A 6 12.50 32.35 31.56
CA GLY A 6 11.84 33.46 30.89
C GLY A 6 12.52 34.76 31.38
N LYS A 7 12.52 35.82 30.56
CA LYS A 7 12.47 37.25 30.94
C LYS A 7 12.84 38.13 29.73
N ARG A 8 11.87 38.90 29.22
CA ARG A 8 11.90 40.38 29.29
C ARG A 8 10.60 40.95 28.72
N LEU A 9 9.83 41.54 29.63
CA LEU A 9 8.67 42.40 29.39
C LEU A 9 9.14 43.83 29.10
N GLY A 10 8.37 44.55 28.27
CA GLY A 10 8.02 45.95 28.54
C GLY A 10 8.08 46.90 27.36
N ARG A 11 6.91 47.24 26.77
CA ARG A 11 6.23 48.54 27.01
C ARG A 11 4.91 48.64 26.20
N ARG A 12 3.82 48.92 26.93
CA ARG A 12 2.50 49.42 26.45
C ARG A 12 2.62 50.91 26.10
N ALA A 13 1.91 51.44 25.12
CA ALA A 13 0.62 52.19 25.19
C ALA A 13 0.75 53.30 24.11
N ALA A 14 -0.27 53.85 23.44
CA ALA A 14 -1.62 54.19 23.88
C ALA A 14 -2.57 54.41 22.68
N LEU A 15 -3.87 54.23 22.94
CA LEU A 15 -5.01 54.65 22.12
C LEU A 15 -5.25 56.17 22.19
N GLY A 16 -5.85 56.75 21.15
CA GLY A 16 -6.34 58.14 21.16
C GLY A 16 -7.35 58.50 20.06
N LYS A 17 -8.63 58.21 20.34
CA LYS A 17 -9.90 58.95 20.04
C LYS A 17 -10.29 59.49 18.64
N LEU A 18 -11.59 59.24 18.38
CA LEU A 18 -12.52 59.73 17.35
C LEU A 18 -12.89 61.22 17.40
N ALA A 19 -13.34 61.77 16.26
CA ALA A 19 -14.53 62.64 16.00
C ALA A 19 -14.28 63.60 14.81
N LYS A 20 -15.20 64.10 13.98
CA LYS A 20 -16.55 63.77 13.46
C LYS A 20 -16.86 64.87 12.40
N ILE A 21 -17.53 64.49 11.31
CA ILE A 21 -18.56 65.25 10.53
C ILE A 21 -18.15 66.46 9.66
N GLY A 22 -18.62 66.46 8.40
CA GLY A 22 -18.86 67.68 7.60
C GLY A 22 -19.15 67.43 6.12
N ILE A 23 -20.36 67.78 5.67
CA ILE A 23 -21.01 67.50 4.36
C ILE A 23 -20.64 68.57 3.31
N GLY A 24 -20.60 68.23 2.01
CA GLY A 24 -20.69 69.23 0.93
C GLY A 24 -20.46 68.68 -0.48
N VAL A 25 -21.50 68.75 -1.31
CA VAL A 25 -21.66 68.22 -2.68
C VAL A 25 -20.98 69.11 -3.73
N GLY A 26 -20.44 68.50 -4.81
CA GLY A 26 -20.05 69.19 -6.04
C GLY A 26 -19.88 68.22 -7.21
N ALA A 27 -20.90 68.14 -8.07
CA ALA A 27 -20.97 67.29 -9.24
C ALA A 27 -20.20 67.87 -10.45
N ALA A 28 -19.64 67.00 -11.29
CA ALA A 28 -19.46 67.26 -12.71
C ALA A 28 -19.50 65.94 -13.49
N ALA A 29 -20.53 65.80 -14.32
CA ALA A 29 -20.78 64.68 -15.21
C ALA A 29 -20.12 64.91 -16.58
N ILE A 30 -19.65 63.84 -17.24
CA ILE A 30 -19.73 63.69 -18.70
C ILE A 30 -20.10 62.22 -19.00
N ALA A 31 -21.14 62.08 -19.82
CA ALA A 31 -21.83 60.87 -20.21
C ALA A 31 -21.19 60.16 -21.42
N ALA A 32 -21.41 58.84 -21.55
CA ALA A 32 -22.11 58.23 -22.70
C ALA A 32 -22.05 56.69 -22.62
N GLY A 33 -23.20 56.02 -22.80
CA GLY A 33 -23.26 54.60 -23.20
C GLY A 33 -24.21 53.72 -22.38
N VAL A 34 -25.51 53.82 -22.66
CA VAL A 34 -26.55 52.92 -22.14
C VAL A 34 -26.44 51.56 -22.83
N GLY A 35 -26.33 50.49 -22.03
CA GLY A 35 -26.51 49.10 -22.44
C GLY A 35 -27.13 48.33 -21.29
N THR A 36 -28.44 48.21 -21.30
CA THR A 36 -29.28 47.55 -20.30
C THR A 36 -28.93 46.07 -20.19
N TYR A 37 -28.50 45.61 -19.01
CA TYR A 37 -28.65 44.20 -18.63
C TYR A 37 -29.04 44.07 -17.17
N LEU A 38 -30.12 43.33 -16.96
CA LEU A 38 -30.72 42.98 -15.68
C LEU A 38 -29.69 42.23 -14.82
N ALA A 39 -29.14 42.88 -13.79
CA ALA A 39 -28.32 42.18 -12.79
C ALA A 39 -29.24 41.41 -11.84
N LEU A 40 -29.67 40.22 -12.26
CA LEU A 40 -30.05 39.15 -11.34
C LEU A 40 -28.85 38.93 -10.41
N THR A 41 -28.98 39.29 -9.14
CA THR A 41 -27.99 38.95 -8.12
C THR A 41 -28.02 37.44 -7.92
N ILE A 42 -27.21 36.73 -8.70
CA ILE A 42 -26.85 35.33 -8.44
C ILE A 42 -26.00 35.36 -7.17
N ARG A 43 -26.57 34.95 -6.04
CA ARG A 43 -25.76 34.44 -4.93
C ARG A 43 -25.14 33.14 -5.46
N PRO A 44 -23.80 32.99 -5.49
CA PRO A 44 -23.23 31.69 -5.79
C PRO A 44 -23.76 30.72 -4.73
N ALA A 45 -24.44 29.67 -5.16
CA ALA A 45 -24.64 28.52 -4.30
C ALA A 45 -23.24 28.04 -3.89
N LYS A 46 -22.99 27.89 -2.58
CA LYS A 46 -21.79 27.16 -2.15
C LYS A 46 -21.84 25.79 -2.83
N PRO A 47 -20.77 25.32 -3.49
CA PRO A 47 -20.71 23.93 -3.88
C PRO A 47 -20.80 23.12 -2.59
N VAL A 48 -21.86 22.35 -2.44
CA VAL A 48 -21.83 21.17 -1.58
C VAL A 48 -21.68 20.01 -2.57
N GLU A 49 -20.47 19.85 -3.09
CA GLU A 49 -20.04 18.55 -3.62
C GLU A 49 -19.92 17.65 -2.39
N LYS A 50 -20.80 16.65 -2.26
CA LYS A 50 -20.70 15.67 -1.17
C LYS A 50 -19.29 15.05 -1.26
N LYS A 51 -18.49 15.26 -0.22
CA LYS A 51 -17.15 14.67 -0.12
C LYS A 51 -17.33 13.14 -0.09
N VAL A 52 -16.67 12.42 -1.00
CA VAL A 52 -16.68 10.95 -1.02
C VAL A 52 -16.24 10.44 0.35
N SER A 53 -17.02 9.55 0.96
CA SER A 53 -16.74 8.93 2.26
C SER A 53 -16.49 7.43 2.10
N VAL A 54 -15.39 6.95 2.67
CA VAL A 54 -14.90 5.58 2.52
C VAL A 54 -14.58 5.00 3.89
N ALA A 55 -15.08 3.81 4.20
CA ALA A 55 -14.61 3.01 5.34
C ALA A 55 -13.59 1.99 4.85
N VAL A 56 -12.48 1.83 5.57
CA VAL A 56 -11.43 0.84 5.24
C VAL A 56 -11.19 -0.07 6.43
N PHE A 57 -11.58 -1.33 6.30
CA PHE A 57 -11.47 -2.36 7.32
C PHE A 57 -10.16 -3.14 7.17
N GLU A 58 -9.36 -3.15 8.24
CA GLU A 58 -8.08 -3.85 8.36
C GLU A 58 -7.87 -4.33 9.80
N TRP A 59 -6.89 -5.21 10.04
CA TRP A 59 -6.45 -5.63 11.36
C TRP A 59 -4.93 -5.44 11.55
N GLY A 60 -4.53 -4.91 12.72
CA GLY A 60 -3.13 -4.88 13.12
C GLY A 60 -2.44 -3.55 12.81
N PHE A 61 -3.13 -2.43 13.01
CA PHE A 61 -2.48 -1.11 12.92
C PHE A 61 -1.44 -0.93 14.03
N GLY A 62 -0.40 -0.14 13.75
CA GLY A 62 0.76 0.08 14.60
C GLY A 62 1.77 -1.07 14.61
N THR A 63 1.62 -2.06 13.74
CA THR A 63 2.52 -3.23 13.68
C THR A 63 3.72 -3.05 12.74
N HIS A 64 3.75 -1.95 11.97
CA HIS A 64 4.71 -1.70 10.90
C HIS A 64 4.77 -2.83 9.86
N THR A 65 3.61 -3.38 9.54
CA THR A 65 3.42 -4.39 8.49
C THR A 65 2.55 -3.83 7.36
N ILE A 66 2.02 -4.70 6.50
CA ILE A 66 1.02 -4.36 5.48
C ILE A 66 -0.19 -3.57 6.04
N ALA A 67 -0.58 -3.80 7.30
CA ALA A 67 -1.67 -3.05 7.92
C ALA A 67 -1.34 -1.56 8.07
N ASP A 68 -0.09 -1.23 8.41
CA ASP A 68 0.36 0.16 8.48
C ASP A 68 0.49 0.79 7.09
N ASP A 69 0.87 0.02 6.06
CA ASP A 69 0.82 0.49 4.68
C ASP A 69 -0.59 0.96 4.31
N ILE A 70 -1.61 0.17 4.68
CA ILE A 70 -3.02 0.48 4.45
C ILE A 70 -3.44 1.72 5.24
N LEU A 71 -3.07 1.83 6.52
CA LEU A 71 -3.33 3.02 7.32
C LEU A 71 -2.72 4.28 6.69
N TRP A 72 -1.45 4.23 6.28
CA TRP A 72 -0.78 5.33 5.59
C TRP A 72 -1.43 5.64 4.24
N GLY A 73 -1.91 4.61 3.53
CA GLY A 73 -2.72 4.76 2.33
C GLY A 73 -4.02 5.52 2.58
N CYS A 74 -4.74 5.23 3.66
CA CYS A 74 -5.94 5.94 4.05
C CYS A 74 -5.66 7.43 4.31
N GLU A 75 -4.63 7.73 5.11
CA GLU A 75 -4.22 9.09 5.44
C GLU A 75 -3.75 9.86 4.20
N HIS A 76 -2.93 9.22 3.37
CA HIS A 76 -2.40 9.79 2.14
C HIS A 76 -3.52 10.09 1.15
N ALA A 77 -4.39 9.10 0.86
CA ALA A 77 -5.51 9.26 -0.06
C ALA A 77 -6.49 10.34 0.42
N GLY A 78 -6.86 10.35 1.70
CA GLY A 78 -7.71 11.39 2.27
C GLY A 78 -7.13 12.80 2.10
N SER A 79 -5.81 12.94 2.28
CA SER A 79 -5.09 14.21 2.13
C SER A 79 -5.00 14.66 0.67
N VAL A 80 -4.53 13.79 -0.24
CA VAL A 80 -4.21 14.19 -1.64
C VAL A 80 -5.43 14.23 -2.55
N LEU A 81 -6.48 13.45 -2.25
CA LEU A 81 -7.71 13.40 -3.04
C LEU A 81 -8.83 14.27 -2.46
N GLY A 82 -8.65 14.76 -1.23
CA GLY A 82 -9.68 15.54 -0.54
C GLY A 82 -10.95 14.73 -0.27
N ILE A 83 -10.83 13.41 -0.03
CA ILE A 83 -11.93 12.51 0.35
C ILE A 83 -11.90 12.22 1.86
N ASP A 84 -12.98 11.69 2.42
CA ASP A 84 -13.05 11.23 3.80
C ASP A 84 -12.77 9.73 3.84
N VAL A 85 -11.65 9.32 4.44
CA VAL A 85 -11.27 7.90 4.55
C VAL A 85 -11.15 7.58 6.04
N GLU A 86 -11.99 6.66 6.50
CA GLU A 86 -12.01 6.20 7.89
C GLU A 86 -11.40 4.80 7.98
N PRO A 87 -10.17 4.67 8.51
CA PRO A 87 -9.61 3.36 8.83
C PRO A 87 -10.33 2.78 10.07
N LEU A 88 -10.80 1.54 9.95
CA LEU A 88 -11.51 0.80 11.00
C LEU A 88 -10.73 -0.48 11.30
N GLU A 89 -10.20 -0.57 12.52
CA GLU A 89 -9.47 -1.75 12.96
C GLU A 89 -10.44 -2.81 13.50
N VAL A 90 -10.54 -3.95 12.81
CA VAL A 90 -11.46 -5.05 13.16
C VAL A 90 -10.76 -6.37 12.94
N ASN A 91 -10.88 -7.31 13.89
CA ASN A 91 -10.23 -8.60 13.74
C ASN A 91 -10.95 -9.49 12.71
N MET A 92 -10.39 -9.59 11.49
CA MET A 92 -10.97 -10.38 10.40
C MET A 92 -11.10 -11.88 10.69
N PHE A 93 -10.35 -12.42 11.66
CA PHE A 93 -10.43 -13.83 12.08
C PHE A 93 -11.61 -14.10 13.03
N LYS A 94 -12.25 -13.06 13.56
CA LYS A 94 -13.44 -13.18 14.39
C LYS A 94 -14.68 -12.83 13.56
N ARG A 95 -15.26 -13.86 12.93
CA ARG A 95 -16.42 -13.74 12.05
C ARG A 95 -17.53 -12.84 12.61
N GLU A 96 -17.97 -13.07 13.85
CA GLU A 96 -19.09 -12.32 14.43
C GLU A 96 -18.78 -10.81 14.55
N GLU A 97 -17.54 -10.48 14.94
CA GLU A 97 -17.06 -9.10 15.07
C GLU A 97 -16.99 -8.43 13.69
N ALA A 98 -16.33 -9.07 12.73
CA ALA A 98 -16.14 -8.56 11.37
C ALA A 98 -17.47 -8.36 10.62
N VAL A 99 -18.36 -9.36 10.65
CA VAL A 99 -19.68 -9.28 10.01
C VAL A 99 -20.53 -8.19 10.65
N THR A 100 -20.53 -8.08 11.99
CA THR A 100 -21.31 -7.04 12.69
C THR A 100 -20.80 -5.64 12.33
N ALA A 101 -19.49 -5.45 12.25
CA ALA A 101 -18.89 -4.16 11.94
C ALA A 101 -19.15 -3.74 10.49
N LEU A 102 -18.97 -4.64 9.51
CA LEU A 102 -19.30 -4.39 8.11
C LEU A 102 -20.79 -4.09 7.91
N ARG A 103 -21.67 -4.86 8.57
CA ARG A 103 -23.12 -4.61 8.57
C ARG A 103 -23.45 -3.23 9.09
N SER A 104 -22.90 -2.87 10.24
CA SER A 104 -23.14 -1.56 10.87
C SER A 104 -22.67 -0.41 9.98
N ALA A 105 -21.56 -0.59 9.27
CA ALA A 105 -21.09 0.41 8.30
C ALA A 105 -22.06 0.57 7.12
N ALA A 106 -22.58 -0.52 6.55
CA ALA A 106 -23.57 -0.46 5.47
C ALA A 106 -24.91 0.13 5.94
N GLU A 107 -25.43 -0.31 7.08
CA GLU A 107 -26.70 0.18 7.65
C GLU A 107 -26.65 1.67 8.04
N SER A 108 -25.45 2.21 8.31
CA SER A 108 -25.28 3.63 8.62
C SER A 108 -25.63 4.55 7.45
N GLY A 109 -25.54 4.07 6.20
CA GLY A 109 -25.68 4.88 4.98
C GLY A 109 -24.64 6.00 4.84
N LYS A 110 -23.58 5.99 5.66
CA LYS A 110 -22.55 7.05 5.71
C LYS A 110 -21.57 6.96 4.55
N TYR A 111 -21.16 5.74 4.17
CA TYR A 111 -20.03 5.50 3.29
C TYR A 111 -20.48 5.25 1.85
N ASP A 112 -19.89 5.97 0.90
CA ASP A 112 -20.08 5.72 -0.53
C ASP A 112 -19.35 4.43 -0.97
N LEU A 113 -18.30 4.02 -0.25
CA LEU A 113 -17.57 2.77 -0.46
C LEU A 113 -17.15 2.14 0.87
N ILE A 114 -17.33 0.83 1.00
CA ILE A 114 -16.76 0.04 2.10
C ILE A 114 -15.66 -0.86 1.54
N VAL A 115 -14.44 -0.68 2.02
CA VAL A 115 -13.26 -1.45 1.65
C VAL A 115 -12.96 -2.46 2.74
N GLY A 116 -12.83 -3.74 2.38
CA GLY A 116 -12.31 -4.78 3.25
C GLY A 116 -11.04 -5.36 2.68
N CYS A 117 -9.98 -5.39 3.47
CA CYS A 117 -8.66 -5.79 3.02
C CYS A 117 -8.40 -7.29 3.25
N HIS A 118 -7.67 -7.91 2.33
CA HIS A 118 -7.29 -9.32 2.39
C HIS A 118 -8.46 -10.32 2.29
N ASP A 119 -8.10 -11.59 2.21
CA ASP A 119 -9.05 -12.70 2.01
C ASP A 119 -10.07 -12.84 3.14
N GLY A 120 -9.72 -12.44 4.36
CA GLY A 120 -10.59 -12.52 5.54
C GLY A 120 -11.80 -11.59 5.41
N PHE A 121 -11.61 -10.33 5.03
CA PHE A 121 -12.73 -9.41 4.82
C PHE A 121 -13.49 -9.70 3.53
N ARG A 122 -12.83 -10.18 2.46
CA ARG A 122 -13.53 -10.61 1.24
C ARG A 122 -14.65 -11.61 1.55
N GLU A 123 -14.39 -12.63 2.36
CA GLU A 123 -15.40 -13.64 2.70
C GLU A 123 -16.65 -13.02 3.34
N TRP A 124 -16.45 -12.05 4.24
CA TRP A 124 -17.54 -11.37 4.92
C TRP A 124 -18.27 -10.36 4.05
N ILE A 125 -17.56 -9.69 3.14
CA ILE A 125 -18.16 -8.79 2.14
C ILE A 125 -19.02 -9.59 1.16
N GLU A 126 -18.49 -10.67 0.56
CA GLU A 126 -19.24 -11.49 -0.40
C GLU A 126 -20.50 -12.11 0.23
N LEU A 127 -20.46 -12.40 1.55
CA LEU A 127 -21.62 -12.85 2.31
C LEU A 127 -22.70 -11.76 2.46
N LEU A 128 -22.31 -10.50 2.69
CA LEU A 128 -23.23 -9.40 3.01
C LEU A 128 -23.70 -8.62 1.78
N ALA A 129 -22.90 -8.53 0.72
CA ALA A 129 -23.17 -7.71 -0.44
C ALA A 129 -24.57 -7.90 -1.07
N PRO A 130 -25.14 -9.14 -1.14
CA PRO A 130 -26.50 -9.35 -1.63
C PRO A 130 -27.60 -8.68 -0.80
N ASP A 131 -27.38 -8.50 0.51
CA ASP A 131 -28.36 -7.87 1.41
C ASP A 131 -28.34 -6.33 1.33
N TYR A 132 -27.29 -5.76 0.72
CA TYR A 132 -27.07 -4.31 0.59
C TYR A 132 -26.77 -3.92 -0.87
N PRO A 133 -27.73 -4.08 -1.80
CA PRO A 133 -27.50 -3.91 -3.23
C PRO A 133 -27.07 -2.49 -3.65
N ASP A 134 -27.42 -1.48 -2.86
CA ASP A 134 -27.06 -0.08 -3.11
C ASP A 134 -25.70 0.31 -2.51
N GLN A 135 -25.14 -0.51 -1.61
CA GLN A 135 -23.82 -0.27 -1.02
C GLN A 135 -22.74 -0.82 -1.95
N LEU A 136 -21.75 0.00 -2.29
CA LEU A 136 -20.57 -0.43 -3.02
C LEU A 136 -19.52 -1.00 -2.06
N TRP A 137 -18.91 -2.10 -2.48
CA TRP A 137 -17.90 -2.82 -1.71
C TRP A 137 -16.62 -3.03 -2.53
N LEU A 138 -15.48 -2.89 -1.89
CA LEU A 138 -14.18 -3.23 -2.47
C LEU A 138 -13.50 -4.29 -1.60
N CYS A 139 -13.21 -5.44 -2.20
CA CYS A 139 -12.32 -6.43 -1.64
C CYS A 139 -10.88 -6.08 -2.07
N HIS A 140 -10.11 -5.47 -1.19
CA HIS A 140 -8.78 -4.96 -1.51
C HIS A 140 -7.71 -5.99 -1.17
N ASP A 141 -6.77 -6.26 -2.08
CA ASP A 141 -5.79 -7.35 -1.93
C ASP A 141 -6.42 -8.74 -1.74
N ALA A 142 -7.49 -9.02 -2.49
CA ALA A 142 -8.18 -10.30 -2.48
C ALA A 142 -8.82 -10.59 -3.84
N GLY A 143 -8.63 -11.82 -4.35
CA GLY A 143 -9.24 -12.26 -5.61
C GLY A 143 -10.70 -12.66 -5.44
N ALA A 144 -11.52 -12.48 -6.48
CA ALA A 144 -12.94 -12.83 -6.45
C ALA A 144 -13.17 -14.35 -6.37
N LYS A 145 -14.08 -14.80 -5.50
CA LYS A 145 -14.58 -16.20 -5.52
C LYS A 145 -15.84 -16.36 -6.37
N THR A 146 -16.56 -15.28 -6.57
CA THR A 146 -17.76 -15.20 -7.42
C THR A 146 -17.71 -13.94 -8.26
N LYS A 147 -18.27 -13.99 -9.46
CA LYS A 147 -18.44 -12.81 -10.34
C LYS A 147 -19.87 -12.28 -10.33
N ASP A 148 -20.77 -12.91 -9.57
CA ASP A 148 -22.21 -12.60 -9.56
C ASP A 148 -22.59 -11.59 -8.47
N LEU A 149 -21.73 -10.59 -8.22
CA LEU A 149 -21.96 -9.56 -7.21
C LEU A 149 -21.90 -8.16 -7.86
N PRO A 150 -23.07 -7.57 -8.21
CA PRO A 150 -23.17 -6.37 -9.04
C PRO A 150 -22.80 -5.05 -8.32
N ASN A 151 -22.41 -5.14 -7.05
CA ASN A 151 -21.98 -4.04 -6.19
C ASN A 151 -20.61 -4.28 -5.52
N VAL A 152 -19.81 -5.24 -6.02
CA VAL A 152 -18.48 -5.58 -5.49
C VAL A 152 -17.41 -5.44 -6.57
N ALA A 153 -16.30 -4.80 -6.21
CA ALA A 153 -15.06 -4.78 -6.99
C ALA A 153 -13.92 -5.43 -6.20
N TYR A 154 -12.87 -5.83 -6.90
CA TYR A 154 -11.70 -6.49 -6.31
C TYR A 154 -10.41 -5.83 -6.79
N THR A 155 -9.40 -5.74 -5.94
CA THR A 155 -8.03 -5.44 -6.34
C THR A 155 -7.09 -6.58 -5.97
N MET A 156 -6.11 -6.85 -6.82
CA MET A 156 -5.06 -7.84 -6.58
C MET A 156 -3.70 -7.29 -6.97
N PHE A 157 -2.65 -7.89 -6.42
CA PHE A 157 -1.27 -7.44 -6.59
C PHE A 157 -0.41 -8.59 -7.08
N LYS A 158 0.44 -8.33 -8.08
CA LYS A 158 1.39 -9.30 -8.63
C LYS A 158 2.61 -9.47 -7.74
N GLN A 159 2.41 -9.99 -6.52
CA GLN A 159 3.52 -10.22 -5.59
C GLN A 159 4.60 -11.13 -6.17
N ASN A 160 4.23 -12.15 -6.97
CA ASN A 160 5.19 -12.98 -7.69
C ASN A 160 6.13 -12.16 -8.61
N GLU A 161 5.63 -11.15 -9.32
CA GLU A 161 6.44 -10.31 -10.20
C GLU A 161 7.42 -9.42 -9.41
N GLY A 162 7.00 -8.87 -8.27
CA GLY A 162 7.91 -8.15 -7.37
C GLY A 162 8.95 -9.08 -6.72
N SER A 163 8.53 -10.27 -6.32
CA SER A 163 9.39 -11.31 -5.76
C SER A 163 10.45 -11.79 -6.75
N PHE A 164 10.11 -11.89 -8.04
CA PHE A 164 11.06 -12.18 -9.11
C PHE A 164 12.20 -11.15 -9.16
N LEU A 165 11.88 -9.87 -9.01
CA LEU A 165 12.87 -8.80 -9.04
C LEU A 165 13.83 -8.87 -7.84
N VAL A 166 13.33 -9.19 -6.63
CA VAL A 166 14.21 -9.41 -5.47
C VAL A 166 14.91 -10.78 -5.49
N GLY A 167 14.40 -11.75 -6.24
CA GLY A 167 15.08 -13.02 -6.55
C GLY A 167 16.34 -12.81 -7.39
N ILE A 168 16.25 -11.96 -8.42
CA ILE A 168 17.43 -11.53 -9.20
C ILE A 168 18.45 -10.86 -8.28
N LEU A 169 18.00 -9.95 -7.41
CA LEU A 169 18.88 -9.29 -6.44
C LEU A 169 19.60 -10.32 -5.55
N ALA A 170 18.86 -11.28 -4.98
CA ALA A 170 19.44 -12.31 -4.12
C ALA A 170 20.48 -13.15 -4.85
N ALA A 171 20.17 -13.61 -6.07
CA ALA A 171 21.10 -14.39 -6.88
C ALA A 171 22.38 -13.62 -7.26
N LYS A 172 22.28 -12.30 -7.45
CA LYS A 172 23.46 -11.46 -7.74
C LYS A 172 24.30 -11.14 -6.51
N LEU A 173 23.75 -11.25 -5.30
CA LEU A 173 24.45 -10.93 -4.05
C LEU A 173 24.96 -12.15 -3.29
N THR A 174 24.36 -13.33 -3.48
CA THR A 174 24.81 -14.55 -2.82
C THR A 174 26.24 -14.90 -3.24
N LYS A 175 27.02 -15.35 -2.26
CA LYS A 175 28.39 -15.84 -2.39
C LYS A 175 28.46 -17.35 -2.20
N THR A 176 27.49 -17.94 -1.51
CA THR A 176 27.42 -19.38 -1.25
C THR A 176 26.67 -20.16 -2.32
N LYS A 177 25.92 -19.48 -3.20
CA LYS A 177 24.94 -20.08 -4.12
C LYS A 177 23.83 -20.86 -3.39
N THR A 178 23.54 -20.48 -2.15
CA THR A 178 22.40 -20.96 -1.39
C THR A 178 21.66 -19.77 -0.82
N VAL A 179 20.38 -19.63 -1.18
CA VAL A 179 19.53 -18.52 -0.75
C VAL A 179 18.29 -19.05 -0.03
N GLY A 180 17.66 -18.21 0.78
CA GLY A 180 16.54 -18.59 1.63
C GLY A 180 15.24 -17.86 1.30
N TYR A 181 14.14 -18.56 1.49
CA TYR A 181 12.80 -17.98 1.59
C TYR A 181 12.13 -18.46 2.88
N LEU A 182 11.50 -17.52 3.60
CA LEU A 182 10.72 -17.80 4.79
C LEU A 182 9.32 -17.18 4.67
N GLY A 183 8.30 -18.03 4.68
CA GLY A 183 6.90 -17.64 4.75
C GLY A 183 6.31 -17.87 6.14
N HIS A 184 5.35 -17.05 6.55
CA HIS A 184 4.74 -17.21 7.88
C HIS A 184 3.60 -18.24 7.95
N LEU A 185 2.94 -18.54 6.83
CA LEU A 185 1.85 -19.54 6.72
C LEU A 185 2.00 -20.35 5.43
N ASP A 186 1.53 -21.59 5.45
CA ASP A 186 1.47 -22.45 4.26
C ASP A 186 0.14 -22.19 3.52
N ILE A 187 0.13 -21.13 2.70
CA ILE A 187 -1.06 -20.65 1.97
C ILE A 187 -0.71 -20.15 0.56
N PRO A 188 -1.64 -20.19 -0.41
CA PRO A 188 -1.35 -19.89 -1.82
C PRO A 188 -0.67 -18.54 -2.08
N ILE A 189 -1.04 -17.48 -1.35
CA ILE A 189 -0.43 -16.17 -1.53
C ILE A 189 1.05 -16.18 -1.17
N LEU A 190 1.46 -16.89 -0.11
CA LEU A 190 2.87 -16.99 0.29
C LEU A 190 3.65 -17.93 -0.63
N HIS A 191 3.00 -18.95 -1.21
CA HIS A 191 3.59 -19.70 -2.31
C HIS A 191 3.81 -18.82 -3.55
N ASP A 192 2.93 -17.84 -3.82
CA ASP A 192 3.07 -16.95 -4.97
C ASP A 192 4.29 -16.03 -4.86
N PHE A 193 4.58 -15.53 -3.65
CA PHE A 193 5.85 -14.85 -3.36
C PHE A 193 7.05 -15.79 -3.57
N ALA A 194 6.97 -17.04 -3.09
CA ALA A 194 8.05 -18.03 -3.20
C ALA A 194 8.34 -18.40 -4.67
N GLU A 195 7.31 -18.70 -5.46
CA GLU A 195 7.45 -19.04 -6.89
C GLU A 195 8.06 -17.91 -7.70
N GLY A 196 7.61 -16.67 -7.45
CA GLY A 196 8.22 -15.49 -8.06
C GLY A 196 9.70 -15.36 -7.71
N TYR A 197 10.03 -15.48 -6.41
CA TYR A 197 11.40 -15.40 -5.91
C TYR A 197 12.31 -16.46 -6.53
N LYS A 198 11.87 -17.73 -6.53
CA LYS A 198 12.59 -18.86 -7.14
C LYS A 198 12.86 -18.62 -8.61
N ALA A 199 11.84 -18.21 -9.36
CA ALA A 199 12.00 -17.88 -10.77
C ALA A 199 13.00 -16.74 -11.01
N GLY A 200 13.02 -15.72 -10.15
CA GLY A 200 13.99 -14.62 -10.23
C GLY A 200 15.42 -15.07 -9.93
N VAL A 201 15.61 -15.95 -8.95
CA VAL A 201 16.91 -16.53 -8.62
C VAL A 201 17.43 -17.37 -9.78
N HIS A 202 16.62 -18.29 -10.29
CA HIS A 202 16.99 -19.19 -11.38
C HIS A 202 17.10 -18.51 -12.75
N TYR A 203 16.48 -17.34 -12.92
CA TYR A 203 16.69 -16.50 -14.11
C TYR A 203 18.16 -16.03 -14.21
N VAL A 204 18.83 -15.83 -13.08
CA VAL A 204 20.24 -15.43 -13.03
C VAL A 204 21.16 -16.65 -13.09
N ASP A 205 20.91 -17.66 -12.26
CA ASP A 205 21.69 -18.89 -12.20
C ASP A 205 20.79 -20.06 -11.75
N PRO A 206 20.48 -21.03 -12.64
CA PRO A 206 19.60 -22.15 -12.32
C PRO A 206 20.21 -23.14 -11.29
N GLU A 207 21.52 -23.04 -11.02
CA GLU A 207 22.21 -23.93 -10.08
C GLU A 207 22.19 -23.41 -8.64
N ILE A 208 21.63 -22.22 -8.38
CA ILE A 208 21.49 -21.70 -7.00
C ILE A 208 20.46 -22.55 -6.25
N GLU A 209 20.87 -23.07 -5.09
CA GLU A 209 19.99 -23.79 -4.17
C GLU A 209 19.11 -22.80 -3.42
N ILE A 210 17.83 -23.17 -3.24
CA ILE A 210 16.85 -22.34 -2.54
C ILE A 210 16.26 -23.17 -1.40
N ILE A 211 16.40 -22.68 -0.17
CA ILE A 211 15.78 -23.27 1.01
C ILE A 211 14.49 -22.51 1.30
N GLU A 212 13.36 -23.18 1.11
CA GLU A 212 12.02 -22.63 1.31
C GLU A 212 11.37 -23.29 2.53
N GLU A 213 10.97 -22.50 3.52
CA GLU A 213 10.30 -23.03 4.72
C GLU A 213 9.17 -22.10 5.20
N TYR A 214 8.17 -22.69 5.87
CA TYR A 214 7.01 -22.00 6.41
C TYR A 214 6.86 -22.26 7.91
N THR A 215 6.71 -21.20 8.72
CA THR A 215 6.63 -21.36 10.18
C THR A 215 5.25 -21.82 10.66
N GLY A 216 4.19 -21.52 9.91
CA GLY A 216 2.81 -21.85 10.29
C GLY A 216 2.23 -20.95 11.40
N ASP A 217 2.90 -19.85 11.74
CA ASP A 217 2.43 -18.86 12.69
C ASP A 217 2.85 -17.44 12.25
N PRO A 218 1.89 -16.53 11.99
CA PRO A 218 2.15 -15.16 11.54
C PRO A 218 2.80 -14.24 12.58
N ILE A 219 2.76 -14.60 13.86
CA ILE A 219 3.21 -13.73 14.96
C ILE A 219 4.31 -14.33 15.84
N ASP A 220 4.65 -15.62 15.66
CA ASP A 220 5.74 -16.27 16.42
C ASP A 220 7.13 -15.92 15.87
N ALA A 221 7.66 -14.78 16.30
CA ALA A 221 9.01 -14.33 15.96
C ALA A 221 10.11 -15.27 16.48
N ALA A 222 9.91 -15.94 17.61
CA ALA A 222 10.92 -16.88 18.14
C ALA A 222 11.07 -18.09 17.21
N LYS A 223 9.95 -18.63 16.72
CA LYS A 223 9.94 -19.72 15.74
C LYS A 223 10.57 -19.32 14.41
N MET A 224 10.22 -18.14 13.88
CA MET A 224 10.83 -17.62 12.65
C MET A 224 12.35 -17.42 12.79
N LYS A 225 12.82 -16.94 13.95
CA LYS A 225 14.25 -16.83 14.27
C LYS A 225 14.94 -18.18 14.19
N MET A 226 14.36 -19.23 14.78
CA MET A 226 14.92 -20.59 14.73
C MET A 226 15.05 -21.12 13.30
N TYR A 227 14.04 -20.90 12.45
CA TYR A 227 14.07 -21.32 11.04
C TYR A 227 15.15 -20.56 10.26
N ALA A 228 15.27 -19.25 10.44
CA ALA A 228 16.33 -18.46 9.81
C ALA A 228 17.74 -18.95 10.21
N LEU A 229 17.97 -19.20 11.51
CA LEU A 229 19.24 -19.75 12.00
C LEU A 229 19.56 -21.10 11.35
N HIS A 230 18.57 -22.00 11.25
CA HIS A 230 18.72 -23.29 10.57
C HIS A 230 19.10 -23.14 9.08
N GLN A 231 18.48 -22.21 8.36
CA GLN A 231 18.86 -21.92 6.97
C GLN A 231 20.31 -21.40 6.87
N PHE A 232 20.71 -20.52 7.79
CA PHE A 232 22.08 -19.99 7.81
C PHE A 232 23.13 -21.06 8.12
N GLU A 233 22.84 -22.01 9.00
CA GLU A 233 23.68 -23.19 9.27
C GLU A 233 23.84 -24.08 8.02
N ARG A 234 22.81 -24.14 7.16
CA ARG A 234 22.81 -24.85 5.87
C ARG A 234 23.46 -24.06 4.73
N GLY A 235 24.08 -22.91 5.01
CA GLY A 235 24.85 -22.15 4.02
C GLY A 235 24.12 -20.99 3.37
N VAL A 236 22.88 -20.69 3.77
CA VAL A 236 22.18 -19.50 3.27
C VAL A 236 22.92 -18.23 3.70
N ASP A 237 23.11 -17.30 2.76
CA ASP A 237 23.73 -16.00 3.01
C ASP A 237 22.84 -14.78 2.73
N ILE A 238 21.67 -15.01 2.10
CA ILE A 238 20.62 -14.03 1.91
C ILE A 238 19.24 -14.70 2.03
N VAL A 239 18.33 -14.10 2.81
CA VAL A 239 16.96 -14.62 3.02
C VAL A 239 15.93 -13.57 2.65
N PHE A 240 14.94 -13.97 1.84
CA PHE A 240 13.70 -13.21 1.64
C PHE A 240 12.63 -13.64 2.63
N VAL A 241 12.11 -12.69 3.41
CA VAL A 241 11.20 -12.95 4.54
C VAL A 241 9.82 -12.40 4.24
N ALA A 242 8.90 -13.28 3.84
CA ALA A 242 7.46 -13.01 3.76
C ALA A 242 6.80 -13.36 5.10
N GLY A 243 7.18 -12.63 6.15
CA GLY A 243 7.06 -13.09 7.53
C GLY A 243 6.01 -12.43 8.42
N PHE A 244 5.27 -11.41 7.95
CA PHE A 244 4.43 -10.55 8.80
C PHE A 244 5.17 -10.15 10.10
N LEU A 245 4.52 -10.21 11.27
CA LEU A 245 5.13 -9.94 12.58
C LEU A 245 6.21 -10.96 12.98
N ALA A 246 6.03 -12.23 12.61
CA ALA A 246 7.03 -13.26 12.87
C ALA A 246 8.37 -12.96 12.18
N GLY A 247 8.36 -12.25 11.04
CA GLY A 247 9.53 -11.85 10.27
C GLY A 247 10.60 -11.10 11.07
N LEU A 248 10.21 -10.38 12.13
CA LEU A 248 11.15 -9.71 13.05
C LEU A 248 12.20 -10.66 13.62
N GLY A 249 11.83 -11.93 13.85
CA GLY A 249 12.75 -12.95 14.32
C GLY A 249 13.82 -13.33 13.30
N ALA A 250 13.46 -13.45 12.02
CA ALA A 250 14.42 -13.71 10.95
C ALA A 250 15.38 -12.53 10.77
N TYR A 251 14.88 -11.29 10.92
CA TYR A 251 15.74 -10.11 10.82
C TYR A 251 16.76 -10.03 11.95
N GLU A 252 16.34 -10.38 13.17
CA GLU A 252 17.24 -10.48 14.31
C GLU A 252 18.30 -11.57 14.11
N ALA A 253 17.90 -12.76 13.61
CA ALA A 253 18.86 -13.81 13.26
C ALA A 253 19.86 -13.35 12.20
N GLY A 254 19.39 -12.67 11.15
CA GLY A 254 20.26 -12.17 10.08
C GLY A 254 21.29 -11.17 10.60
N ARG A 255 20.88 -10.27 11.51
CA ARG A 255 21.81 -9.37 12.21
C ARG A 255 22.84 -10.12 13.03
N GLU A 256 22.39 -11.05 13.89
CA GLU A 256 23.28 -11.82 14.77
C GLU A 256 24.29 -12.67 14.00
N GLN A 257 23.89 -13.24 12.86
CA GLN A 257 24.71 -14.10 12.01
C GLN A 257 25.42 -13.34 10.88
N ASN A 258 25.28 -12.02 10.82
CA ASN A 258 25.83 -11.15 9.77
C ASN A 258 25.47 -11.60 8.34
N LYS A 259 24.18 -11.87 8.11
CA LYS A 259 23.60 -12.32 6.85
C LYS A 259 22.77 -11.23 6.19
N LEU A 260 22.53 -11.37 4.89
CA LEU A 260 21.72 -10.41 4.14
C LEU A 260 20.23 -10.76 4.26
N LEU A 261 19.39 -9.72 4.22
CA LEU A 261 17.95 -9.82 4.41
C LEU A 261 17.22 -9.07 3.30
N ILE A 262 16.09 -9.61 2.87
CA ILE A 262 15.13 -8.91 2.03
C ILE A 262 13.80 -8.89 2.79
N GLY A 263 13.28 -7.69 3.05
CA GLY A 263 11.96 -7.49 3.67
C GLY A 263 10.82 -7.49 2.67
N VAL A 264 9.59 -7.26 3.14
CA VAL A 264 8.38 -7.31 2.33
C VAL A 264 7.35 -6.24 2.73
N ASP A 265 6.39 -6.01 1.83
CA ASP A 265 5.21 -5.13 1.94
C ASP A 265 5.55 -3.64 1.95
N ILE A 266 6.30 -3.20 2.97
CA ILE A 266 6.78 -1.82 3.14
C ILE A 266 8.30 -1.76 3.06
N ASP A 267 8.86 -0.55 3.00
CA ASP A 267 10.30 -0.38 3.09
C ASP A 267 10.75 -0.57 4.55
N GLN A 268 11.35 -1.73 4.82
CA GLN A 268 11.86 -2.15 6.13
C GLN A 268 13.37 -1.90 6.26
N CYS A 269 14.03 -1.40 5.21
CA CYS A 269 15.49 -1.27 5.15
C CYS A 269 16.08 -0.48 6.33
N GLY A 270 15.35 0.50 6.85
CA GLY A 270 15.79 1.33 7.97
C GLY A 270 15.87 0.60 9.32
N TRP A 271 15.25 -0.58 9.47
CA TRP A 271 15.28 -1.33 10.74
C TRP A 271 16.61 -2.05 10.95
N PHE A 272 17.19 -2.58 9.86
CA PHE A 272 18.45 -3.29 9.86
C PHE A 272 19.32 -2.82 8.67
N PRO A 273 19.77 -1.55 8.67
CA PRO A 273 20.38 -0.91 7.49
C PRO A 273 21.67 -1.59 7.02
N ASP A 274 22.29 -2.41 7.86
CA ASP A 274 23.56 -3.09 7.59
C ASP A 274 23.39 -4.51 7.05
N HIS A 275 22.16 -5.02 7.06
CA HIS A 275 21.83 -6.40 6.69
C HIS A 275 20.73 -6.45 5.63
N MET A 276 19.79 -5.49 5.65
CA MET A 276 18.66 -5.49 4.73
C MET A 276 19.02 -4.82 3.41
N VAL A 277 19.15 -5.59 2.33
CA VAL A 277 19.58 -5.09 1.01
C VAL A 277 18.44 -4.50 0.18
N ALA A 278 17.20 -4.93 0.47
CA ALA A 278 15.99 -4.38 -0.12
C ALA A 278 14.77 -4.76 0.74
N SER A 279 13.64 -4.16 0.40
CA SER A 279 12.32 -4.71 0.70
C SER A 279 11.56 -4.83 -0.61
N MET A 280 10.85 -5.94 -0.81
CA MET A 280 9.91 -6.10 -1.90
C MET A 280 8.63 -5.36 -1.52
N LEU A 281 8.44 -4.17 -2.08
CA LEU A 281 7.28 -3.33 -1.77
C LEU A 281 6.07 -3.87 -2.51
N LYS A 282 5.07 -4.30 -1.76
CA LYS A 282 3.77 -4.64 -2.33
C LYS A 282 2.92 -3.38 -2.54
N ASN A 283 3.13 -2.35 -1.69
CA ASN A 283 2.46 -1.04 -1.75
C ASN A 283 0.92 -1.17 -1.84
N VAL A 284 0.35 -2.06 -1.03
CA VAL A 284 -1.09 -2.32 -0.99
C VAL A 284 -1.86 -1.07 -0.60
N GLY A 285 -1.39 -0.36 0.41
CA GLY A 285 -2.00 0.87 0.90
C GLY A 285 -1.50 2.09 0.15
N LEU A 286 -0.27 2.52 0.38
CA LEU A 286 0.21 3.84 -0.03
C LEU A 286 0.00 4.13 -1.53
N LEU A 287 0.31 3.18 -2.42
CA LEU A 287 0.04 3.33 -3.85
C LEU A 287 -1.26 2.65 -4.27
N GLY A 288 -1.45 1.37 -3.94
CA GLY A 288 -2.57 0.56 -4.40
C GLY A 288 -3.92 1.14 -4.00
N LEU A 289 -4.13 1.39 -2.71
CA LEU A 289 -5.37 1.97 -2.20
C LEU A 289 -5.56 3.40 -2.73
N THR A 290 -4.51 4.23 -2.72
CA THR A 290 -4.60 5.62 -3.24
C THR A 290 -5.03 5.66 -4.71
N ILE A 291 -4.43 4.83 -5.58
CA ILE A 291 -4.80 4.75 -7.00
C ILE A 291 -6.24 4.26 -7.13
N THR A 292 -6.64 3.29 -6.32
CA THR A 292 -8.00 2.72 -6.34
C THR A 292 -9.03 3.78 -5.95
N LEU A 293 -8.83 4.46 -4.82
CA LEU A 293 -9.75 5.50 -4.32
C LEU A 293 -9.83 6.71 -5.26
N LYS A 294 -8.73 7.07 -5.94
CA LYS A 294 -8.75 8.09 -7.00
C LYS A 294 -9.67 7.67 -8.16
N ASN A 295 -9.54 6.44 -8.65
CA ASN A 295 -10.37 5.96 -9.75
C ASN A 295 -11.84 5.79 -9.32
N PHE A 296 -12.09 5.42 -8.06
CA PHE A 296 -13.43 5.42 -7.48
C PHE A 296 -14.03 6.83 -7.48
N GLN A 297 -13.33 7.82 -6.95
CA GLN A 297 -13.77 9.23 -6.91
C GLN A 297 -14.05 9.79 -8.32
N GLU A 298 -13.25 9.40 -9.31
CA GLU A 298 -13.40 9.82 -10.71
C GLU A 298 -14.49 9.02 -11.48
N GLY A 299 -15.17 8.06 -10.83
CA GLY A 299 -16.22 7.25 -11.46
C GLY A 299 -15.70 6.27 -12.52
N LYS A 300 -14.45 5.83 -12.40
CA LYS A 300 -13.75 4.95 -13.36
C LYS A 300 -13.72 3.49 -12.93
N MET A 301 -14.42 3.15 -11.85
CA MET A 301 -14.53 1.80 -11.34
C MET A 301 -15.88 1.18 -11.66
N GLU A 302 -15.84 -0.10 -12.03
CA GLU A 302 -17.00 -0.96 -12.17
C GLU A 302 -17.04 -1.88 -10.95
N PHE A 303 -18.25 -2.12 -10.43
CA PHE A 303 -18.50 -2.91 -9.23
C PHE A 303 -19.31 -4.16 -9.55
N ASP A 304 -19.17 -4.70 -10.76
CA ASP A 304 -19.93 -5.85 -11.27
C ASP A 304 -19.20 -7.19 -11.11
N GLY A 305 -18.41 -7.33 -10.03
CA GLY A 305 -17.45 -8.42 -9.87
C GLY A 305 -16.10 -8.16 -10.56
N SER A 306 -15.90 -6.93 -11.04
CA SER A 306 -14.67 -6.50 -11.72
C SER A 306 -13.42 -6.63 -10.85
N ILE A 307 -12.33 -7.11 -11.46
CA ILE A 307 -11.02 -7.30 -10.82
C ILE A 307 -10.00 -6.34 -11.44
N TYR A 308 -9.28 -5.61 -10.59
CA TYR A 308 -8.19 -4.70 -10.96
C TYR A 308 -6.87 -5.27 -10.47
N ILE A 309 -5.91 -5.49 -11.37
CA ILE A 309 -4.63 -6.12 -11.02
C ILE A 309 -3.50 -5.10 -11.13
N PHE A 310 -2.77 -4.92 -10.03
CA PHE A 310 -1.56 -4.13 -9.94
C PHE A 310 -0.32 -4.97 -10.25
N GLY A 311 0.45 -4.53 -11.24
CA GLY A 311 1.70 -5.15 -11.68
C GLY A 311 2.95 -4.48 -11.10
N PRO A 312 4.10 -4.56 -11.80
CA PRO A 312 5.37 -4.07 -11.31
C PRO A 312 5.43 -2.55 -11.15
N GLU A 313 4.47 -1.82 -11.71
CA GLU A 313 4.32 -0.38 -11.50
C GLU A 313 3.93 -0.02 -10.06
N VAL A 314 3.38 -0.96 -9.30
CA VAL A 314 3.08 -0.82 -7.86
C VAL A 314 3.89 -1.81 -7.03
N VAL A 315 4.09 -3.04 -7.53
CA VAL A 315 4.72 -4.12 -6.79
C VAL A 315 6.18 -4.29 -7.22
N HIS A 316 7.13 -3.76 -6.46
CA HIS A 316 8.53 -3.73 -6.88
C HIS A 316 9.52 -3.59 -5.71
N PRO A 317 10.82 -3.88 -5.91
CA PRO A 317 11.83 -3.60 -4.89
C PRO A 317 11.86 -2.12 -4.53
N CYS A 318 12.24 -1.81 -3.28
CA CYS A 318 12.57 -0.44 -2.88
C CYS A 318 13.82 0.09 -3.63
N ASP A 319 14.31 1.27 -3.28
CA ASP A 319 15.33 1.99 -4.05
C ASP A 319 16.67 1.26 -4.29
N MET A 320 16.96 0.17 -3.56
CA MET A 320 18.17 -0.67 -3.77
C MET A 320 19.48 0.14 -3.84
N GLY A 321 19.66 1.09 -2.91
CA GLY A 321 20.84 1.97 -2.86
C GLY A 321 20.72 3.28 -3.64
N ARG A 322 19.63 3.53 -4.38
CA ARG A 322 19.34 4.81 -5.05
C ARG A 322 18.72 5.84 -4.09
N GLY A 323 18.76 7.11 -4.47
CA GLY A 323 17.95 8.17 -3.88
C GLY A 323 17.96 8.19 -2.34
N ASN A 324 16.77 8.07 -1.75
CA ASN A 324 16.56 8.12 -0.30
C ASN A 324 16.66 6.72 0.35
N CYS A 325 17.31 5.75 -0.30
CA CYS A 325 17.47 4.40 0.23
C CYS A 325 18.01 4.43 1.66
N ARG A 326 17.29 3.74 2.55
CA ARG A 326 17.60 3.64 3.98
C ARG A 326 18.55 2.50 4.33
N SER A 327 18.83 1.61 3.37
CA SER A 327 19.83 0.55 3.54
C SER A 327 21.24 1.09 3.27
N ARG A 328 22.13 0.93 4.25
CA ARG A 328 23.56 1.20 4.10
C ARG A 328 24.21 0.10 3.28
N ILE A 329 23.91 -1.16 3.59
CA ILE A 329 24.49 -2.31 2.89
C ILE A 329 24.10 -2.36 1.42
N ALA A 330 22.88 -1.92 1.07
CA ALA A 330 22.47 -1.83 -0.33
C ALA A 330 23.30 -0.82 -1.13
N LYS A 331 23.65 0.33 -0.51
CA LYS A 331 24.50 1.35 -1.16
C LYS A 331 25.90 0.83 -1.45
N GLU A 332 26.38 -0.12 -0.63
CA GLU A 332 27.70 -0.73 -0.77
C GLU A 332 27.68 -1.89 -1.77
N LEU A 333 26.68 -2.78 -1.69
CA LEU A 333 26.66 -4.03 -2.44
C LEU A 333 25.88 -3.97 -3.76
N VAL A 334 24.87 -3.10 -3.88
CA VAL A 334 23.96 -3.08 -5.03
C VAL A 334 24.47 -2.11 -6.10
N THR A 335 25.30 -2.66 -6.98
CA THR A 335 25.93 -1.92 -8.09
C THR A 335 24.90 -1.39 -9.09
N SER A 336 25.31 -0.45 -9.95
CA SER A 336 24.46 0.03 -11.04
C SER A 336 24.06 -1.11 -12.00
N GLU A 337 24.99 -2.02 -12.28
CA GLU A 337 24.74 -3.19 -13.14
C GLU A 337 23.62 -4.08 -12.58
N ILE A 338 23.64 -4.40 -11.27
CA ILE A 338 22.57 -5.18 -10.64
C ILE A 338 21.23 -4.46 -10.78
N ARG A 339 21.21 -3.14 -10.54
CA ARG A 339 19.98 -2.34 -10.65
C ARG A 339 19.46 -2.26 -12.07
N GLU A 340 20.34 -2.10 -13.05
CA GLU A 340 20.00 -2.07 -14.47
C GLU A 340 19.43 -3.42 -14.93
N MET A 341 19.99 -4.54 -14.46
CA MET A 341 19.44 -5.88 -14.72
C MET A 341 18.02 -6.03 -14.16
N ILE A 342 17.77 -5.55 -12.95
CA ILE A 342 16.44 -5.59 -12.33
C ILE A 342 15.46 -4.66 -13.06
N ASP A 343 15.89 -3.46 -13.44
CA ASP A 343 15.07 -2.52 -14.20
C ASP A 343 14.71 -3.06 -15.60
N ASP A 344 15.65 -3.75 -16.27
CA ASP A 344 15.42 -4.42 -17.55
C ASP A 344 14.44 -5.58 -17.41
N ALA A 345 14.63 -6.44 -16.40
CA ALA A 345 13.71 -7.52 -16.08
C ALA A 345 12.29 -6.98 -15.80
N LYS A 346 12.17 -5.90 -15.02
CA LYS A 346 10.90 -5.21 -14.76
C LYS A 346 10.22 -4.75 -16.06
N LYS A 347 10.97 -4.12 -16.98
CA LYS A 347 10.45 -3.70 -18.29
C LYS A 347 9.96 -4.90 -19.11
N LYS A 348 10.73 -5.99 -19.14
CA LYS A 348 10.35 -7.24 -19.83
C LYS A 348 9.09 -7.88 -19.25
N ILE A 349 8.90 -7.84 -17.93
CA ILE A 349 7.65 -8.28 -17.30
C ILE A 349 6.48 -7.39 -17.74
N VAL A 350 6.62 -6.07 -17.66
CA VAL A 350 5.59 -5.11 -18.11
C VAL A 350 5.23 -5.30 -19.59
N ASN A 351 6.22 -5.58 -20.43
CA ASN A 351 6.05 -5.86 -21.86
C ASN A 351 5.58 -7.29 -22.17
N LYS A 352 5.43 -8.15 -21.15
CA LYS A 352 5.07 -9.58 -21.26
C LYS A 352 6.10 -10.44 -22.02
N GLU A 353 7.34 -9.99 -22.10
CA GLU A 353 8.48 -10.76 -22.62
C GLU A 353 8.95 -11.81 -21.60
N ILE A 354 8.79 -11.50 -20.30
CA ILE A 354 8.95 -12.45 -19.20
C ILE A 354 7.58 -12.70 -18.59
N LYS A 355 7.17 -13.97 -18.50
CA LYS A 355 6.00 -14.39 -17.72
C LYS A 355 6.48 -15.04 -16.43
N VAL A 356 6.27 -14.35 -15.32
CA VAL A 356 6.67 -14.85 -14.00
C VAL A 356 5.66 -15.91 -13.53
N PRO A 357 6.11 -17.11 -13.12
CA PRO A 357 5.21 -18.11 -12.54
C PRO A 357 4.64 -17.62 -11.19
N GLY A 358 3.59 -18.27 -10.73
CA GLY A 358 2.93 -17.93 -9.48
C GLY A 358 2.06 -19.09 -9.01
N ALA A 359 1.71 -19.07 -7.73
CA ALA A 359 0.87 -20.09 -7.10
C ALA A 359 -0.60 -19.64 -6.97
N MET A 360 -0.89 -18.36 -7.21
CA MET A 360 -2.27 -17.91 -7.36
C MET A 360 -2.85 -18.37 -8.70
N PRO A 361 -4.18 -18.58 -8.81
CA PRO A 361 -4.84 -18.94 -10.06
C PRO A 361 -4.93 -17.72 -11.00
N TRP A 362 -3.79 -17.19 -11.42
CA TRP A 362 -3.69 -16.00 -12.27
C TRP A 362 -4.44 -16.17 -13.59
N SER A 363 -4.52 -17.38 -14.12
CA SER A 363 -5.32 -17.70 -15.31
C SER A 363 -6.83 -17.49 -15.12
N GLU A 364 -7.33 -17.45 -13.89
CA GLU A 364 -8.74 -17.16 -13.59
C GLU A 364 -9.00 -15.66 -13.40
N TYR A 365 -7.99 -14.94 -12.89
CA TYR A 365 -8.10 -13.51 -12.57
C TYR A 365 -7.68 -12.60 -13.73
N GLU A 366 -6.61 -12.93 -14.45
CA GLU A 366 -6.07 -12.09 -15.53
C GLU A 366 -7.03 -11.93 -16.72
N PRO A 367 -7.76 -12.96 -17.18
CA PRO A 367 -8.71 -12.78 -18.26
C PRO A 367 -9.87 -11.88 -17.82
N GLY A 368 -9.92 -10.68 -18.40
CA GLY A 368 -10.92 -9.67 -18.06
C GLY A 368 -10.51 -8.73 -16.93
N ALA A 369 -9.32 -8.92 -16.32
CA ALA A 369 -8.79 -7.94 -15.38
C ALA A 369 -8.66 -6.58 -16.03
N LYS A 370 -9.17 -5.55 -15.34
CA LYS A 370 -9.04 -4.16 -15.75
C LYS A 370 -7.72 -3.60 -15.23
N LYS A 371 -7.17 -2.64 -15.97
CA LYS A 371 -6.00 -1.86 -15.53
C LYS A 371 -6.43 -0.45 -15.21
N PHE A 372 -5.96 0.07 -14.08
CA PHE A 372 -6.09 1.50 -13.82
C PHE A 372 -5.19 2.27 -14.78
N PRO A 373 -5.64 3.42 -15.32
CA PRO A 373 -4.76 4.35 -16.02
C PRO A 373 -3.82 4.99 -14.99
N ILE A 374 -2.65 4.39 -14.77
CA ILE A 374 -1.65 4.89 -13.84
C ILE A 374 -0.89 6.04 -14.53
N LYS A 375 -1.34 7.27 -14.28
CA LYS A 375 -0.51 8.47 -14.43
C LYS A 375 -0.11 8.89 -13.02
N LEU A 376 1.09 8.46 -12.60
CA LEU A 376 1.73 8.91 -11.37
C LEU A 376 2.04 10.41 -11.45
#